data_AF-A0A9D2JY65-F1
#
_entry.id   AF-A0A9D2JY65-F1
#
_cell.length_a   1.000
_cell.length_b   1.000
_cell.length_c   1.000
_cell.angle_alpha   90.00
_cell.angle_beta   90.00
_cell.angle_gamma   90.00
#
_symmetry.space_group_name_H-M   'P 1'
#
loop_
_entity.id
_entity.type
_entity.pdbx_description
1 polymer ?
#
loop_
_entity_poly.entity_id
_entity_poly.type
_entity_poly.pdbx_seq_one_letter_code
_entity_poly.pdbx_strand_id
1 'polypeptide(L)' 'MGTRNTLADLNNHLFEQLERLNDEELSGEDFEKEVKRSKALQNIGKTIIDNGRLVLDAEKFSDDRLDASSPKPRMLEG' A
#
# COMPACT_ATOMS: atom_id res chain seq x y z
N MET A 1 1.14 -7.16 20.46
CA MET A 1 1.68 -7.12 19.09
C MET A 1 1.04 -5.94 18.39
N GLY A 2 1.81 -4.94 17.94
CA GLY A 2 1.24 -3.77 17.25
C GLY A 2 0.63 -4.17 15.91
N THR A 3 -0.46 -3.52 15.51
CA THR A 3 -1.06 -3.65 14.18
C THR A 3 -0.09 -3.11 13.13
N ARG A 4 0.22 -3.91 12.10
CA ARG A 4 1.04 -3.48 10.95
C ARG A 4 0.15 -2.99 9.81
N ASN A 5 -0.35 -1.77 9.94
CA ASN A 5 -1.33 -1.19 9.02
C ASN A 5 -0.92 0.19 8.50
N THR A 6 0.37 0.55 8.58
CA THR A 6 0.88 1.83 8.10
C THR A 6 1.58 1.71 6.74
N LEU A 7 1.76 2.84 6.05
CA LEU A 7 2.56 2.89 4.82
C LEU A 7 4.06 2.59 5.09
N ALA A 8 4.54 2.89 6.30
CA ALA A 8 5.89 2.53 6.71
C ALA A 8 6.04 1.00 6.81
N ASP A 9 5.05 0.30 7.36
CA ASP A 9 5.05 -1.17 7.40
C ASP A 9 5.04 -1.78 6.00
N LEU A 10 4.23 -1.23 5.08
CA LEU A 10 4.23 -1.66 3.68
C LEU A 10 5.63 -1.48 3.05
N ASN A 11 6.27 -0.34 3.27
CA ASN A 11 7.58 -0.04 2.71
C ASN A 11 8.66 -0.99 3.28
N ASN A 12 8.63 -1.27 4.58
CA ASN A 12 9.51 -2.26 5.21
C ASN A 12 9.36 -3.64 4.56
N HIS A 13 8.13 -4.10 4.32
CA HIS A 13 7.89 -5.38 3.67
C HIS A 13 8.35 -5.43 2.20
N LEU A 14 8.25 -4.31 1.48
CA LEU A 14 8.78 -4.24 0.11
C LEU A 14 10.31 -4.34 0.09
N PHE A 15 11.00 -3.71 1.05
CA PHE A 15 12.45 -3.85 1.20
C PHE A 15 12.86 -5.25 1.64
N GLU A 16 12.15 -5.86 2.61
CA GLU A 16 12.37 -7.26 2.98
C GLU A 16 12.24 -8.20 1.78
N GLN A 17 11.27 -7.94 0.90
CA GLN A 17 11.07 -8.74 -0.31
C GLN A 17 12.17 -8.50 -1.35
N LEU A 18 12.71 -7.28 -1.44
CA LEU A 18 13.87 -6.97 -2.27
C LEU A 18 15.10 -7.75 -1.82
N GLU A 19 15.40 -7.76 -0.51
CA GLU A 19 16.52 -8.53 0.05
C GLU A 19 16.36 -10.02 -0.22
N ARG A 20 15.15 -10.58 -0.04
CA ARG A 20 14.87 -12.00 -0.36
C ARG A 20 15.12 -12.34 -1.82
N LEU A 21 14.75 -11.47 -2.74
CA LEU A 21 14.98 -11.70 -4.17
C LEU A 21 16.45 -11.60 -4.57
N ASN A 22 17.26 -10.87 -3.80
CA ASN A 22 18.70 -10.70 -4.02
C ASN A 22 19.55 -11.77 -3.36
N ASP A 23 18.95 -12.71 -2.62
CA ASP A 23 19.65 -13.82 -1.98
C ASP A 23 20.30 -14.74 -3.03
N GLU A 24 21.63 -14.83 -3.03
CA GLU A 24 22.41 -15.61 -3.99
C GLU A 24 22.19 -17.13 -3.84
N GLU A 25 21.70 -17.59 -2.69
CA GLU A 25 21.37 -19.00 -2.45
C GLU A 25 19.98 -19.37 -3.00
N LEU A 26 19.15 -18.37 -3.34
CA LEU A 26 17.80 -18.57 -3.85
C LEU A 26 17.82 -19.02 -5.32
N SER A 27 17.35 -20.24 -5.58
CA SER A 27 17.39 -20.82 -6.93
C SER A 27 16.21 -21.74 -7.23
N GLY A 28 16.04 -22.08 -8.52
CA GLY A 28 15.04 -23.05 -8.98
C GLY A 28 13.61 -22.69 -8.59
N GLU A 29 12.91 -23.65 -7.97
CA GLU A 29 11.50 -23.50 -7.60
C GLU A 29 11.29 -22.42 -6.52
N ASP A 30 12.24 -22.26 -5.60
CA ASP A 30 12.10 -21.29 -4.51
C ASP A 30 12.29 -19.86 -5.00
N PHE A 31 13.17 -19.65 -5.98
CA PHE A 31 13.25 -18.38 -6.71
C PHE A 31 11.91 -18.04 -7.38
N GLU A 32 11.31 -18.99 -8.11
CA GLU A 32 10.01 -18.80 -8.75
C GLU A 32 8.88 -18.49 -7.75
N LYS A 33 8.90 -19.11 -6.56
CA LYS A 33 7.95 -18.80 -5.48
C LYS A 33 8.12 -17.37 -4.98
N GLU A 34 9.33 -16.93 -4.71
CA GLU A 34 9.59 -15.57 -4.23
C GLU A 34 9.30 -14.52 -5.31
N VAL A 35 9.51 -14.81 -6.60
CA VAL A 35 9.05 -13.95 -7.71
C VAL A 35 7.53 -13.81 -7.71
N LYS A 36 6.78 -14.91 -7.56
CA LYS A 36 5.31 -14.87 -7.49
C LYS A 36 4.82 -14.09 -6.27
N ARG A 37 5.44 -14.32 -5.12
CA ARG A 37 5.16 -13.58 -3.88
C ARG A 37 5.40 -12.08 -4.06
N SER A 38 6.51 -11.71 -4.68
CA SER A 38 6.87 -10.31 -4.94
C SER A 38 5.82 -9.61 -5.81
N LYS A 39 5.34 -10.28 -6.87
CA LYS A 39 4.25 -9.76 -7.71
C LYS A 39 2.95 -9.57 -6.92
N ALA A 40 2.59 -10.53 -6.07
CA ALA A 40 1.41 -10.42 -5.21
C ALA A 40 1.54 -9.23 -4.24
N LEU A 41 2.70 -9.08 -3.59
CA LEU A 41 2.97 -7.99 -2.66
C LEU A 41 2.93 -6.62 -3.36
N GLN A 42 3.51 -6.52 -4.55
CA GLN A 42 3.44 -5.31 -5.38
C GLN A 42 1.99 -4.92 -5.68
N ASN A 43 1.15 -5.89 -6.08
CA ASN A 43 -0.25 -5.62 -6.42
C ASN A 43 -1.04 -5.13 -5.20
N ILE A 44 -0.87 -5.78 -4.05
CA ILE A 44 -1.53 -5.36 -2.80
C ILE A 44 -1.03 -3.98 -2.37
N GLY A 45 0.28 -3.76 -2.43
CA GLY A 45 0.90 -2.48 -2.10
C GLY A 45 0.38 -1.33 -2.97
N LYS A 46 0.20 -1.57 -4.28
CA LYS A 46 -0.41 -0.59 -5.19
C LYS A 46 -1.82 -0.22 -4.75
N THR A 47 -2.66 -1.20 -4.42
CA THR A 47 -4.03 -0.94 -3.93
C THR A 47 -4.04 -0.12 -2.64
N ILE A 48 -3.12 -0.39 -1.71
CA ILE A 48 -3.00 0.39 -0.46
C ILE A 48 -2.63 1.85 -0.77
N ILE A 49 -1.66 2.07 -1.66
CA ILE A 49 -1.22 3.40 -2.06
C ILE A 49 -2.34 4.15 -2.79
N ASP A 50 -3.07 3.49 -3.69
CA ASP A 50 -4.19 4.09 -4.42
C ASP A 50 -5.33 4.48 -3.47
N ASN A 51 -5.62 3.67 -2.46
CA ASN A 51 -6.55 4.05 -1.37
C ASN A 51 -6.04 5.26 -0.57
N GLY A 52 -4.74 5.29 -0.25
CA GLY A 52 -4.11 6.43 0.43
C GLY A 52 -4.21 7.73 -0.39
N ARG A 53 -4.02 7.65 -1.71
CA ARG A 53 -4.21 8.79 -2.62
C ARG A 53 -5.66 9.25 -2.65
N LEU A 54 -6.62 8.33 -2.72
CA LEU A 54 -8.04 8.66 -2.68
C LEU A 54 -8.41 9.44 -1.41
N VAL A 55 -7.91 9.00 -0.25
CA VAL A 55 -8.11 9.71 1.02
C VAL A 55 -7.44 11.09 0.99
N LEU A 56 -6.19 11.19 0.51
CA LEU A 56 -5.49 12.47 0.39
C LEU A 56 -6.24 13.47 -0.52
N ASP A 57 -6.74 12.99 -1.66
CA ASP A 57 -7.47 13.83 -2.61
C ASP A 57 -8.83 14.26 -2.04
N ALA A 58 -9.51 13.40 -1.28
CA ALA A 58 -10.71 13.74 -0.55
C ALA A 58 -10.46 14.82 0.52
N GLU A 59 -9.35 14.73 1.25
CA GLU A 59 -8.98 15.72 2.26
C GLU A 59 -8.62 17.07 1.62
N LYS A 60 -7.84 17.08 0.52
CA LYS A 60 -7.58 18.31 -0.26
C LYS A 60 -8.85 18.95 -0.76
N PHE A 61 -9.75 18.16 -1.36
CA PHE A 61 -11.04 18.66 -1.84
C PHE A 61 -11.90 19.21 -0.69
N SER A 62 -11.81 18.62 0.51
CA SER A 62 -12.50 19.12 1.69
C SER A 62 -11.96 20.47 2.17
N ASP A 63 -10.65 20.69 2.09
CA ASP A 63 -9.99 21.95 2.47
C ASP A 63 -10.29 23.08 1.45
N ASP A 64 -10.32 22.74 0.16
CA ASP A 64 -10.59 23.68 -0.93
C ASP A 64 -12.07 24.10 -1.05
N ARG A 65 -12.98 23.53 -0.24
CA ARG A 65 -14.42 23.81 -0.32
C ARG A 65 -14.78 25.18 0.27
N LEU A 66 -15.43 26.00 -0.56
CA LEU A 66 -16.03 27.28 -0.16
C LEU A 66 -17.14 27.13 0.88
N ASP A 67 -17.84 26.00 0.89
CA ASP A 67 -18.87 25.66 1.86
C ASP A 67 -18.49 24.37 2.60
N ALA A 68 -18.10 24.51 3.87
CA ALA A 68 -17.75 23.40 4.76
C ALA A 68 -18.93 22.49 5.13
N SER A 69 -20.18 22.89 4.80
CA SER A 69 -21.40 22.15 5.18
C SER A 69 -21.94 21.18 4.11
N SER A 70 -21.46 21.26 2.87
CA SER A 70 -21.78 20.27 1.82
C SER A 70 -21.43 18.81 2.25
N PRO A 71 -22.28 17.82 1.95
CA PRO A 71 -22.08 16.45 2.43
C PRO A 71 -20.91 15.75 1.72
N LYS A 72 -20.07 15.03 2.47
CA LYS A 72 -19.03 14.14 1.88
C LYS A 72 -19.70 12.87 1.31
N PRO A 73 -19.20 12.28 0.21
CA PRO A 73 -19.65 10.98 -0.27
C PRO A 73 -19.47 9.88 0.79
N ARG A 74 -20.45 8.97 0.92
CA ARG A 74 -20.46 7.86 1.90
C ARG A 74 -19.22 6.96 1.90
N MET A 75 -18.49 6.86 0.79
CA MET A 75 -17.24 6.09 0.69
C MET A 75 -16.08 6.73 1.48
N LEU A 76 -16.18 8.02 1.77
CA LEU A 76 -15.18 8.80 2.49
C LEU A 76 -15.59 9.05 3.95
N GLU A 77 -16.72 8.47 4.37
CA GLU A 77 -17.15 8.44 5.76
C GLU A 77 -16.46 7.24 6.43
N GLY A 78 -15.83 7.49 7.58
CA GLY A 78 -15.15 6.50 8.41
C GLY A 78 -15.68 6.52 9.83
#